data_AF-A0A917L2V5-F1
#
_entry.id   AF-A0A917L2V5-F1
#
_cell.length_a   1.000
_cell.length_b   1.000
_cell.length_c   1.000
_cell.angle_alpha   90.00
_cell.angle_beta   90.00
_cell.angle_gamma   90.00
#
_symmetry.space_group_name_H-M   'P 1'
#
loop_
_entity.id
_entity.type
_entity.pdbx_description
1 polymer ?
#
loop_
_entity_poly.entity_id
_entity_poly.type
_entity_poly.pdbx_seq_one_letter_code
_entity_poly.pdbx_strand_id
1 'polypeptide(L)'
;MGDATSIKTTEAVRDRLRLLAKERGTTITQLLEDLAAGELTAAEKEQRAIEAARELGIEYTPAVQEAGRSAWEQIRSHQGGAAA
;
A
#
# COMPACT_ATOMS: atom_id res chain seq x y z
N MET A 1 12.41 -19.22 -3.33
CA MET A 1 12.04 -18.51 -4.58
C MET A 1 10.95 -19.32 -5.24
N GLY A 2 9.78 -18.73 -5.45
CA GLY A 2 8.72 -19.38 -6.21
C GLY A 2 9.09 -19.43 -7.70
N ASP A 3 8.42 -20.31 -8.45
CA ASP A 3 8.64 -20.42 -9.89
C ASP A 3 8.20 -19.14 -10.61
N ALA A 4 8.92 -18.78 -11.68
CA ALA A 4 8.57 -17.64 -12.51
C ALA A 4 7.21 -17.88 -13.18
N THR A 5 6.26 -16.95 -12.97
CA THR A 5 4.94 -16.98 -13.59
C THR A 5 4.80 -15.82 -14.59
N SER A 6 3.81 -15.92 -15.49
CA SER A 6 3.59 -14.90 -16.54
C SER A 6 2.39 -14.01 -16.19
N ILE A 7 2.63 -12.70 -16.16
CA ILE A 7 1.60 -11.67 -15.98
C ILE A 7 1.41 -10.95 -17.32
N LYS A 8 0.18 -10.97 -17.85
CA LYS A 8 -0.15 -10.25 -19.08
C LYS A 8 -0.36 -8.76 -18.79
N THR A 9 0.23 -7.89 -19.60
CA THR A 9 0.06 -6.44 -19.54
C THR A 9 0.19 -5.83 -20.94
N THR A 10 -0.08 -4.53 -21.07
CA THR A 10 0.09 -3.81 -22.34
C THR A 10 1.56 -3.51 -22.61
N GLU A 11 1.92 -3.32 -23.89
CA GLU A 11 3.29 -2.97 -24.28
C GLU A 11 3.74 -1.65 -23.65
N ALA A 12 2.85 -0.65 -23.62
CA ALA A 12 3.12 0.64 -23.01
C ALA A 12 3.48 0.52 -21.52
N VAL A 13 2.80 -0.34 -20.76
CA VAL A 13 3.11 -0.58 -19.34
C VAL A 13 4.44 -1.30 -19.21
N ARG A 14 4.69 -2.35 -20.01
CA ARG A 14 5.99 -3.07 -20.02
C ARG A 14 7.15 -2.13 -20.30
N ASP A 15 7.02 -1.25 -21.28
CA ASP A 15 8.11 -0.36 -21.70
C ASP A 15 8.35 0.76 -20.67
N ARG A 16 7.28 1.24 -20.02
CA ARG A 16 7.41 2.13 -18.85
C ARG A 16 8.13 1.44 -17.70
N LEU A 17 7.79 0.18 -17.38
CA LEU A 17 8.47 -0.58 -16.32
C LEU A 17 9.95 -0.80 -16.63
N ARG A 18 10.31 -1.04 -17.89
CA ARG A 18 11.72 -1.13 -18.33
C ARG A 18 12.48 0.16 -18.02
N LEU A 19 11.90 1.31 -18.34
CA LEU A 19 12.54 2.60 -18.09
C LEU A 19 12.75 2.83 -16.58
N LEU A 20 11.71 2.61 -15.78
CA LEU A 20 11.78 2.77 -14.32
C LEU A 20 12.80 1.83 -13.68
N ALA A 21 12.87 0.57 -14.13
CA ALA A 21 13.86 -0.38 -13.64
C ALA A 21 15.28 0.08 -13.96
N LYS A 22 15.51 0.58 -15.18
CA LYS A 22 16.80 1.13 -15.61
C LYS A 22 17.22 2.34 -14.77
N GLU A 23 16.32 3.30 -14.55
CA GLU A 23 16.58 4.49 -13.73
C GLU A 23 16.97 4.13 -12.28
N ARG A 24 16.36 3.06 -11.74
CA ARG A 24 16.63 2.55 -10.40
C ARG A 24 17.79 1.55 -10.32
N GLY A 25 18.45 1.25 -11.44
CA GLY A 25 19.54 0.26 -11.50
C GLY A 25 19.09 -1.16 -11.12
N THR A 26 17.83 -1.50 -11.35
CA THR A 26 17.22 -2.77 -10.94
C THR A 26 16.59 -3.52 -12.12
N THR A 27 16.04 -4.71 -11.88
CA THR A 27 15.29 -5.48 -12.88
C THR A 27 13.79 -5.21 -12.77
N ILE A 28 13.02 -5.50 -13.83
CA ILE A 28 11.55 -5.39 -13.77
C ILE A 28 10.99 -6.32 -12.69
N THR A 29 11.55 -7.53 -12.56
CA THR A 29 11.15 -8.48 -11.53
C THR A 29 11.33 -7.90 -10.13
N GLN A 30 12.52 -7.39 -9.82
CA GLN A 30 12.79 -6.79 -8.52
C GLN A 30 11.93 -5.55 -8.27
N LEU A 31 11.72 -4.70 -9.30
CA LEU A 31 10.82 -3.55 -9.18
C LEU A 31 9.38 -3.98 -8.84
N LEU A 32 8.88 -5.07 -9.43
CA LEU A 32 7.56 -5.61 -9.14
C LEU A 32 7.50 -6.24 -7.75
N GLU A 33 8.56 -6.93 -7.32
CA GLU A 33 8.69 -7.47 -5.96
C GLU A 33 8.66 -6.35 -4.92
N ASP A 34 9.42 -5.28 -5.13
CA ASP A 34 9.46 -4.12 -4.24
C ASP A 34 8.10 -3.42 -4.17
N LEU A 35 7.41 -3.28 -5.31
CA LEU A 35 6.06 -2.71 -5.36
C LEU A 35 5.04 -3.58 -4.63
N ALA A 36 5.11 -4.90 -4.82
CA ALA A 36 4.21 -5.85 -4.16
C ALA A 36 4.47 -5.91 -2.65
N ALA A 37 5.73 -5.84 -2.22
CA ALA A 37 6.10 -5.85 -0.81
C ALA A 37 5.77 -4.52 -0.11
N GLY A 38 5.81 -3.41 -0.85
CA GLY A 38 5.55 -2.07 -0.31
C GLY A 38 4.07 -1.76 -0.08
N GLU A 39 3.16 -2.42 -0.78
CA GLU A 39 1.72 -2.15 -0.70
C GLU A 39 0.95 -3.32 -0.09
N LEU A 40 0.48 -3.10 1.14
CA LEU A 40 -0.45 -4.03 1.79
C LEU A 40 -1.81 -4.00 1.06
N THR A 41 -2.35 -5.18 0.81
CA THR A 41 -3.73 -5.36 0.36
C THR A 41 -4.72 -4.86 1.41
N ALA A 42 -5.98 -4.65 1.01
CA ALA A 42 -7.04 -4.25 1.96
C ALA A 42 -7.18 -5.24 3.12
N ALA A 43 -7.13 -6.55 2.83
CA ALA A 43 -7.23 -7.60 3.83
C ALA A 43 -6.03 -7.60 4.79
N GLU A 44 -4.81 -7.41 4.29
CA GLU A 44 -3.62 -7.31 5.15
C GLU A 44 -3.64 -6.05 6.01
N LYS A 45 -4.12 -4.92 5.47
CA LYS A 45 -4.33 -3.68 6.25
C LYS A 45 -5.33 -3.90 7.38
N GLU A 46 -6.45 -4.58 7.10
CA GLU A 46 -7.46 -4.92 8.09
C GLU A 46 -6.91 -5.85 9.17
N GLN A 47 -6.21 -6.92 8.78
CA GLN A 47 -5.58 -7.84 9.71
C GLN A 47 -4.61 -7.11 10.64
N ARG A 48 -3.78 -6.22 10.09
CA ARG A 48 -2.84 -5.42 10.88
C ARG A 48 -3.55 -4.49 11.87
N ALA A 49 -4.70 -3.94 11.50
CA ALA A 49 -5.51 -3.09 12.38
C ALA A 49 -6.13 -3.90 13.53
N ILE A 50 -6.61 -5.11 13.24
CA ILE A 50 -7.13 -6.04 14.26
C ILE A 50 -6.04 -6.43 15.26
N GLU A 51 -4.84 -6.78 14.76
CA GLU A 51 -3.70 -7.12 15.59
C GLU A 51 -3.28 -5.97 16.50
N ALA A 52 -3.15 -4.76 15.95
CA ALA A 52 -2.82 -3.57 16.73
C ALA A 52 -3.89 -3.25 17.78
N ALA A 53 -5.18 -3.37 17.44
CA ALA A 53 -6.26 -3.17 18.38
C ALA A 53 -6.19 -4.19 19.52
N ARG A 54 -5.91 -5.45 19.21
CA ARG A 54 -5.70 -6.52 20.22
C ARG A 54 -4.52 -6.21 21.14
N GLU A 55 -3.39 -5.75 20.60
CA GLU A 55 -2.22 -5.34 21.39
C GLU A 55 -2.52 -4.17 22.33
N LEU A 56 -3.37 -3.23 21.89
CA LEU A 56 -3.82 -2.09 22.68
C LEU A 56 -4.99 -2.41 23.64
N GLY A 57 -5.51 -3.64 23.61
CA GLY A 57 -6.69 -4.03 24.39
C GLY A 57 -7.99 -3.36 23.93
N ILE A 58 -8.04 -2.89 22.68
CA ILE A 58 -9.19 -2.23 22.06
C ILE A 58 -9.98 -3.27 21.26
N GLU A 59 -11.30 -3.27 21.40
CA GLU A 59 -12.18 -4.03 20.51
C GLU A 59 -12.30 -3.33 19.15
N TYR A 60 -11.78 -3.96 18.09
CA TYR A 60 -11.81 -3.40 16.74
C TYR A 60 -13.19 -3.55 16.09
N THR A 61 -14.12 -2.69 16.49
CA THR A 61 -15.49 -2.66 15.96
C THR A 61 -15.62 -1.73 14.74
N PRO A 62 -16.67 -1.89 13.91
CA PRO A 62 -16.92 -0.96 12.80
C PRO A 62 -17.04 0.51 13.25
N ALA A 63 -17.58 0.76 14.45
CA ALA A 63 -17.68 2.11 15.00
C ALA A 63 -16.31 2.73 15.28
N VAL A 64 -15.36 1.93 15.80
CA VAL A 64 -13.97 2.36 16.04
C VAL A 64 -13.26 2.63 14.72
N GLN A 65 -13.49 1.80 13.70
CA GLN A 65 -12.95 2.02 12.37
C GLN A 65 -13.44 3.34 11.75
N GLU A 66 -14.75 3.61 11.81
CA GLU A 66 -15.35 4.84 11.28
C GLU A 66 -14.82 6.10 11.99
N ALA A 67 -14.73 6.04 13.33
CA ALA A 67 -14.19 7.12 14.14
C ALA A 67 -12.70 7.39 13.79
N GLY A 68 -11.90 6.33 13.63
CA GLY A 68 -10.50 6.45 13.21
C GLY A 68 -10.35 7.07 11.82
N ARG A 69 -11.15 6.64 10.85
CA ARG A 69 -11.14 7.20 9.49
C ARG A 69 -11.51 8.68 9.48
N SER A 70 -12.58 9.04 10.20
CA SER A 70 -13.04 10.42 10.32
C SER A 70 -11.98 11.33 10.94
N ALA A 71 -11.29 10.85 11.99
CA ALA A 71 -10.20 11.60 12.62
C ALA A 71 -9.03 11.84 11.64
N TRP A 72 -8.63 10.82 10.87
CA TRP A 72 -7.57 10.97 9.87
C TRP A 72 -7.95 11.89 8.70
N GLU A 73 -9.23 11.91 8.30
CA GLU A 73 -9.72 12.87 7.30
C GLU A 73 -9.64 14.31 7.79
N GLN A 74 -9.98 14.56 9.06
CA GLN A 74 -9.82 15.88 9.67
C GLN A 74 -8.35 16.30 9.71
N ILE A 75 -7.44 15.41 10.14
CA ILE A 75 -5.99 15.68 10.17
C ILE A 75 -5.48 16.03 8.77
N ARG A 76 -5.84 15.25 7.74
CA ARG A 76 -5.42 15.51 6.35
C ARG A 76 -5.98 16.84 5.83
N SER A 77 -7.23 17.16 6.16
CA SER A 77 -7.85 18.44 5.79
C SER A 77 -7.11 19.62 6.40
N HIS A 78 -6.66 19.50 7.65
CA HIS A 78 -5.85 20.53 8.30
C HIS A 78 -4.43 20.65 7.71
N GLN A 79 -3.80 19.52 7.34
CA GLN A 79 -2.46 19.55 6.73
C GLN A 79 -2.47 20.10 5.30
N GLY A 80 -3.54 19.86 4.52
CA GLY A 80 -3.72 20.44 3.19
C GLY A 80 -3.95 21.96 3.18
N GLY A 81 -4.32 22.55 4.32
CA GLY A 81 -4.47 24.01 4.49
C GLY A 81 -3.20 24.74 4.92
N ALA A 82 -2.13 24.03 5.29
CA ALA A 82 -0.85 24.63 5.71
C ALA A 82 0.12 24.87 4.54
N ALA A 83 -0.28 24.56 3.31
CA ALA A 83 0.46 24.82 2.07
C ALA A 83 -0.38 25.69 1.12
N ALA A 84 -0.66 26.92 1.53
CA ALA A 84 -1.22 27.98 0.68
C ALA A 84 -0.63 29.34 1.07
#